data_AF-A0A8H6A8U3-F1
#
_entry.id   AF-A0A8H6A8U3-F1
#
_cell.length_a   1.000
_cell.length_b   1.000
_cell.length_c   1.000
_cell.angle_alpha   90.00
_cell.angle_beta   90.00
_cell.angle_gamma   90.00
#
_symmetry.space_group_name_H-M   'P 1'
#
loop_
_entity.id
_entity.type
_entity.pdbx_description
1 polymer ?
#
loop_
_entity_poly.entity_id
_entity_poly.type
_entity_poly.pdbx_seq_one_letter_code
_entity_poly.pdbx_strand_id
1 'polypeptide(L)'
;MEAPKRPHVHLSSGLEIDNSAVGTSRCVPNNFQHDRIPAVVDTPPSDPEVADSFPDGGYRSWLVVLGSFLLLMSSYGLMNSVGVLQSYLESHQLASYSSQNVGWISGLFVFVSLGLGVFVGPLFDTYGPRELVSAGSAFYVARAGMALGTAMAGAGLGGVVFPFILKGAFANLGFKWGMRIVALVIMVLCGLGSFLVKSRLPKGQLKAAIDIRCFKDSRFTLLSFGIFTLELEVFALIGLYPTYVAKLGYSASVGVYTLVVLNVCSCIGRLIAGRVADRYGRLNVLIVLILSAVLSIFVILFPFSHHMPALYIFSALYGLCSGSFISLAPVCIRQVSNAKEIGMRFGTCYCLVSFATLICIPVGGEMLEKVGSRIVVVWLGCVLLCSTSLFLIARWACLDYKWHWRIKI
;
A
#
# COMPACT_ATOMS: atom_id res chain seq x y z
N MET A 1 -56.05 -43.64 41.61
CA MET A 1 -57.38 -44.27 41.63
C MET A 1 -58.39 -43.17 41.36
N GLU A 2 -59.08 -43.33 40.24
CA GLU A 2 -60.24 -42.64 39.64
C GLU A 2 -60.84 -41.35 40.25
N ALA A 3 -61.16 -40.44 39.33
CA ALA A 3 -62.00 -39.24 39.48
C ALA A 3 -63.47 -39.58 39.80
N PRO A 4 -64.34 -38.57 40.04
CA PRO A 4 -65.24 -38.20 38.94
C PRO A 4 -65.73 -36.72 38.85
N LYS A 5 -65.89 -36.28 37.59
CA LYS A 5 -67.00 -35.57 36.92
C LYS A 5 -67.61 -34.22 37.42
N ARG A 6 -67.81 -33.36 36.41
CA ARG A 6 -68.44 -32.01 36.29
C ARG A 6 -69.89 -31.90 36.79
N PRO A 7 -70.45 -30.66 36.83
CA PRO A 7 -71.60 -30.38 35.97
C PRO A 7 -71.68 -28.98 35.26
N HIS A 8 -72.48 -28.98 34.18
CA HIS A 8 -73.43 -27.96 33.64
C HIS A 8 -72.97 -26.53 33.24
N VAL A 9 -72.97 -26.15 31.96
CA VAL A 9 -74.08 -25.78 31.01
C VAL A 9 -74.57 -24.34 31.19
N HIS A 10 -74.43 -23.53 30.13
CA HIS A 10 -75.49 -22.62 29.67
C HIS A 10 -75.43 -22.40 28.16
N LEU A 11 -76.55 -22.72 27.51
CA LEU A 11 -76.92 -22.45 26.12
C LEU A 11 -77.58 -21.07 26.01
N SER A 12 -77.39 -20.41 24.86
CA SER A 12 -78.38 -19.60 24.11
C SER A 12 -77.62 -18.81 23.04
N SER A 13 -78.04 -18.57 21.80
CA SER A 13 -79.15 -18.97 20.93
C SER A 13 -79.04 -18.02 19.72
N GLY A 14 -79.20 -18.48 18.49
CA GLY A 14 -79.24 -17.57 17.34
C GLY A 14 -78.98 -18.26 16.01
N LEU A 15 -80.03 -18.90 15.50
CA LEU A 15 -80.14 -19.47 14.16
C LEU A 15 -80.51 -18.35 13.18
N GLU A 16 -79.89 -18.31 11.99
CA GLU A 16 -80.61 -18.00 10.75
C GLU A 16 -79.81 -18.56 9.55
N ILE A 17 -80.52 -19.20 8.63
CA ILE A 17 -80.06 -20.08 7.55
C ILE A 17 -80.53 -19.52 6.20
N ASP A 18 -79.85 -19.96 5.12
CA ASP A 18 -80.25 -20.04 3.69
C ASP A 18 -79.93 -18.83 2.79
N ASN A 19 -79.54 -18.96 1.51
CA ASN A 19 -79.29 -20.08 0.57
C ASN A 19 -78.56 -19.44 -0.64
N SER A 20 -77.57 -19.98 -1.36
CA SER A 20 -77.68 -21.06 -2.34
C SER A 20 -76.45 -21.10 -3.29
N ALA A 21 -76.04 -22.33 -3.67
CA ALA A 21 -75.39 -22.80 -4.92
C ALA A 21 -74.03 -22.23 -5.40
N VAL A 22 -73.06 -22.99 -5.94
CA VAL A 22 -72.79 -24.41 -6.26
C VAL A 22 -71.29 -24.45 -6.63
N GLY A 23 -70.54 -25.49 -6.27
CA GLY A 23 -69.18 -25.73 -6.80
C GLY A 23 -68.35 -26.72 -5.99
N THR A 24 -68.46 -28.00 -6.35
CA THR A 24 -67.81 -29.18 -5.75
C THR A 24 -66.28 -29.20 -5.82
N SER A 25 -65.57 -29.44 -4.71
CA SER A 25 -64.70 -30.63 -4.52
C SER A 25 -64.02 -30.71 -3.14
N ARG A 26 -63.85 -31.96 -2.71
CA ARG A 26 -63.52 -32.52 -1.38
C ARG A 26 -62.30 -31.94 -0.64
N CYS A 27 -62.44 -31.88 0.69
CA CYS A 27 -61.42 -31.52 1.69
C CYS A 27 -60.35 -32.61 1.91
N VAL A 28 -59.10 -32.15 2.04
CA VAL A 28 -58.04 -32.70 2.91
C VAL A 28 -57.65 -31.54 3.84
N PRO A 29 -57.58 -31.69 5.17
CA PRO A 29 -57.36 -30.56 6.06
C PRO A 29 -55.88 -30.17 6.13
N ASN A 30 -55.56 -28.95 5.70
CA ASN A 30 -54.27 -28.30 5.92
C ASN A 30 -54.24 -27.72 7.35
N ASN A 31 -53.46 -28.34 8.22
CA ASN A 31 -52.97 -27.70 9.44
C ASN A 31 -51.86 -26.70 9.04
N PHE A 32 -52.20 -25.42 8.96
CA PHE A 32 -51.22 -24.34 9.07
C PHE A 32 -51.68 -23.40 10.20
N GLN A 33 -51.08 -23.58 11.37
CA GLN A 33 -51.06 -22.57 12.41
C GLN A 33 -50.31 -21.36 11.87
N HIS A 34 -50.97 -20.20 11.88
CA HIS A 34 -50.29 -18.91 11.79
C HIS A 34 -49.47 -18.72 13.07
N ASP A 35 -48.17 -19.00 12.99
CA ASP A 35 -47.23 -18.54 14.02
C ASP A 35 -47.15 -17.02 13.99
N ARG A 36 -47.31 -16.45 15.18
CA ARG A 36 -47.33 -15.01 15.46
C ARG A 36 -45.94 -14.43 15.21
N ILE A 37 -45.88 -13.36 14.43
CA ILE A 37 -44.71 -12.49 14.31
C ILE A 37 -44.47 -11.86 15.71
N PRO A 38 -43.26 -11.95 16.30
CA PRO A 38 -42.98 -11.27 17.55
C PRO A 38 -42.93 -9.75 17.35
N ALA A 39 -43.55 -9.03 18.28
CA ALA A 39 -43.64 -7.58 18.30
C ALA A 39 -42.26 -6.92 18.27
N VAL A 40 -42.16 -5.85 17.47
CA VAL A 40 -41.03 -4.94 17.40
C VAL A 40 -40.78 -4.37 18.80
N VAL A 41 -39.57 -4.58 19.32
CA VAL A 41 -39.09 -3.95 20.55
C VAL A 41 -38.79 -2.48 20.21
N ASP A 42 -39.56 -1.57 20.79
CA ASP A 42 -39.34 -0.13 20.70
C ASP A 42 -37.97 0.23 21.31
N THR A 43 -36.99 0.49 20.44
CA THR A 43 -35.75 1.17 20.83
C THR A 43 -36.06 2.64 21.11
N PRO A 44 -35.55 3.24 22.20
CA PRO A 44 -35.76 4.65 22.49
C PRO A 44 -35.26 5.52 21.33
N PRO A 45 -35.86 6.70 21.09
CA PRO A 45 -35.57 7.52 19.94
C PRO A 45 -34.08 7.87 19.94
N SER A 46 -33.39 7.41 18.91
CA SER A 46 -32.03 7.86 18.58
C SER A 46 -32.06 9.37 18.46
N ASP A 47 -31.22 10.05 19.25
CA ASP A 47 -30.98 11.48 19.15
C ASP A 47 -30.86 11.90 17.67
N PRO A 48 -31.45 13.05 17.29
CA PRO A 48 -31.47 13.49 15.91
C PRO A 48 -30.04 13.58 15.38
N GLU A 49 -29.87 13.05 14.18
CA GLU A 49 -28.70 13.17 13.32
C GLU A 49 -27.81 14.35 13.71
N VAL A 50 -26.64 14.05 14.29
CA VAL A 50 -25.50 14.93 14.10
C VAL A 50 -25.22 14.87 12.60
N ALA A 51 -25.89 15.75 11.86
CA ALA A 51 -25.49 16.15 10.53
C ALA A 51 -24.07 16.69 10.69
N ASP A 52 -23.11 15.78 10.56
CA ASP A 52 -21.67 15.98 10.62
C ASP A 52 -21.27 16.86 9.43
N SER A 53 -21.56 18.16 9.56
CA SER A 53 -21.12 19.22 8.66
C SER A 53 -19.64 19.50 8.93
N PHE A 54 -18.79 18.56 8.52
CA PHE A 54 -17.36 18.79 8.54
C PHE A 54 -16.96 19.62 7.31
N PRO A 55 -16.35 20.79 7.50
CA PRO A 55 -15.89 21.59 6.38
C PRO A 55 -14.74 20.87 5.69
N ASP A 56 -15.05 20.35 4.51
CA ASP A 56 -14.09 19.84 3.54
C ASP A 56 -12.93 20.84 3.33
N GLY A 57 -11.68 20.35 3.37
CA GLY A 57 -10.54 21.10 2.83
C GLY A 57 -9.99 22.25 3.69
N GLY A 58 -10.30 22.31 4.99
CA GLY A 58 -9.70 23.30 5.89
C GLY A 58 -8.17 23.25 5.93
N TYR A 59 -7.53 24.42 6.10
CA TYR A 59 -6.06 24.57 6.09
C TYR A 59 -5.33 23.59 7.01
N ARG A 60 -5.94 23.22 8.14
CA ARG A 60 -5.39 22.27 9.12
C ARG A 60 -5.15 20.88 8.54
N SER A 61 -5.99 20.43 7.61
CA SER A 61 -5.84 19.12 6.97
C SER A 61 -4.68 19.12 5.97
N TRP A 62 -4.53 20.21 5.21
CA TRP A 62 -3.40 20.39 4.30
C TRP A 62 -2.06 20.56 5.03
N LEU A 63 -2.05 21.15 6.24
CA LEU A 63 -0.85 21.16 7.08
C LEU A 63 -0.41 19.74 7.48
N VAL A 64 -1.34 18.84 7.78
CA VAL A 64 -1.00 17.44 8.08
C VAL A 64 -0.47 16.73 6.84
N VAL A 65 -1.07 16.98 5.66
CA VAL A 65 -0.54 16.44 4.39
C VAL A 65 0.87 16.95 4.11
N LEU A 66 1.13 18.24 4.33
CA LEU A 66 2.45 18.83 4.21
C LEU A 66 3.44 18.25 5.23
N GLY A 67 3.01 18.07 6.47
CA GLY A 67 3.85 17.43 7.50
C GLY A 67 4.23 16.00 7.10
N SER A 68 3.26 15.20 6.67
CA SER A 68 3.50 13.85 6.14
C SER A 68 4.38 13.85 4.91
N PHE A 69 4.22 14.82 4.01
CA PHE A 69 5.08 15.02 2.85
C PHE A 69 6.54 15.20 3.26
N LEU A 70 6.84 16.06 4.25
CA LEU A 70 8.20 16.31 4.73
C LEU A 70 8.80 15.08 5.42
N LEU A 71 7.99 14.37 6.23
CA LEU A 71 8.43 13.13 6.88
C LEU A 71 8.76 12.06 5.84
N LEU A 72 7.90 11.85 4.84
CA LEU A 72 8.14 10.89 3.77
C LEU A 72 9.30 11.31 2.86
N MET A 73 9.48 12.61 2.64
CA MET A 73 10.64 13.14 1.92
C MET A 73 11.94 12.75 2.64
N SER A 74 12.00 12.88 3.96
CA SER A 74 13.19 12.56 4.73
C SER A 74 13.52 11.06 4.78
N SER A 75 12.51 10.22 5.02
CA SER A 75 12.70 8.77 5.19
C SER A 75 12.88 8.07 3.85
N TYR A 76 11.85 8.08 3.01
CA TYR A 76 11.91 7.43 1.69
C TYR A 76 12.87 8.14 0.73
N GLY A 77 13.13 9.44 0.89
CA GLY A 77 14.13 10.13 0.06
C GLY A 77 15.54 9.59 0.25
N LEU A 78 15.95 9.34 1.50
CA LEU A 78 17.22 8.69 1.78
C LEU A 78 17.22 7.24 1.29
N MET A 79 16.13 6.49 1.49
CA MET A 79 15.99 5.12 0.99
C MET A 79 16.10 5.04 -0.54
N ASN A 80 15.52 5.99 -1.28
CA ASN A 80 15.64 6.08 -2.73
C ASN A 80 17.03 6.50 -3.22
N SER A 81 17.93 6.88 -2.30
CA SER A 81 19.29 7.34 -2.59
C SER A 81 20.37 6.31 -2.21
N VAL A 82 19.98 5.14 -1.71
CA VAL A 82 20.92 4.10 -1.27
C VAL A 82 21.86 3.65 -2.40
N GLY A 83 21.40 3.64 -3.65
CA GLY A 83 22.24 3.29 -4.80
C GLY A 83 23.37 4.29 -5.06
N VAL A 84 23.16 5.57 -4.74
CA VAL A 84 24.23 6.59 -4.84
C VAL A 84 25.27 6.38 -3.75
N LEU A 85 24.84 6.09 -2.53
CA LEU A 85 25.73 5.74 -1.42
C LEU A 85 26.53 4.48 -1.73
N GLN A 86 25.86 3.42 -2.18
CA GLN A 86 26.49 2.16 -2.55
C GLN A 86 27.53 2.36 -3.65
N SER A 87 27.18 3.03 -4.75
CA SER A 87 28.11 3.30 -5.85
C SER A 87 29.32 4.13 -5.39
N TYR A 88 29.14 5.09 -4.48
CA TYR A 88 30.25 5.84 -3.89
C TYR A 88 31.15 4.95 -3.01
N LEU A 89 30.56 4.12 -2.17
CA LEU A 89 31.30 3.18 -1.31
C LEU A 89 32.10 2.18 -2.14
N GLU A 90 31.50 1.59 -3.19
CA GLU A 90 32.14 0.66 -4.13
C GLU A 90 33.31 1.31 -4.91
N SER A 91 33.26 2.62 -5.15
CA SER A 91 34.31 3.32 -5.90
C SER A 91 35.42 3.92 -5.04
N HIS A 92 35.19 4.10 -3.73
CA HIS A 92 36.12 4.81 -2.84
C HIS A 92 36.53 3.98 -1.61
N GLN A 93 35.65 3.86 -0.61
CA GLN A 93 36.03 3.34 0.71
C GLN A 93 36.11 1.81 0.75
N LEU A 94 35.26 1.14 -0.03
CA LEU A 94 35.08 -0.31 -0.06
C LEU A 94 35.42 -0.87 -1.44
N ALA A 95 36.33 -0.22 -2.19
CA ALA A 95 36.71 -0.64 -3.54
C ALA A 95 37.33 -2.05 -3.62
N SER A 96 37.86 -2.57 -2.51
CA SER A 96 38.39 -3.93 -2.40
C SER A 96 37.32 -5.00 -2.12
N TYR A 97 36.07 -4.59 -1.82
CA TYR A 97 34.97 -5.49 -1.51
C TYR A 97 34.09 -5.72 -2.74
N SER A 98 33.46 -6.89 -2.82
CA SER A 98 32.47 -7.19 -3.85
C SER A 98 31.21 -6.32 -3.69
N SER A 99 30.52 -6.06 -4.79
CA SER A 99 29.24 -5.32 -4.83
C SER A 99 28.17 -5.99 -3.96
N GLN A 100 28.24 -7.32 -3.80
CA GLN A 100 27.41 -8.08 -2.87
C GLN A 100 27.65 -7.67 -1.41
N ASN A 101 28.92 -7.61 -0.99
CA ASN A 101 29.30 -7.28 0.39
C ASN A 101 28.92 -5.85 0.74
N VAL A 102 29.10 -4.91 -0.19
CA VAL A 102 28.66 -3.52 0.00
C VAL A 102 27.13 -3.42 -0.02
N GLY A 103 26.47 -4.17 -0.90
CA GLY A 103 25.01 -4.21 -1.03
C GLY A 103 24.28 -4.63 0.25
N TRP A 104 24.91 -5.44 1.12
CA TRP A 104 24.34 -5.81 2.43
C TRP A 104 24.14 -4.61 3.35
N ILE A 105 24.95 -3.55 3.23
CA ILE A 105 24.81 -2.32 4.03
C ILE A 105 23.48 -1.63 3.66
N SER A 106 23.25 -1.43 2.35
CA SER A 106 22.01 -0.85 1.84
C SER A 106 20.80 -1.73 2.15
N GLY A 107 20.92 -3.05 1.94
CA GLY A 107 19.86 -4.02 2.22
C GLY A 107 19.45 -4.03 3.70
N LEU A 108 20.42 -4.03 4.62
CA LEU A 108 20.16 -3.99 6.06
C LEU A 108 19.49 -2.68 6.49
N PHE A 109 19.93 -1.54 5.93
CA PHE A 109 19.30 -0.25 6.20
C PHE A 109 17.83 -0.23 5.80
N VAL A 110 17.49 -0.70 4.59
CA VAL A 110 16.10 -0.74 4.11
C VAL A 110 15.29 -1.78 4.89
N PHE A 111 15.88 -2.95 5.19
CA PHE A 111 15.25 -4.00 6.01
C PHE A 111 14.84 -3.48 7.38
N VAL A 112 15.74 -2.82 8.11
CA VAL A 112 15.44 -2.27 9.43
C VAL A 112 14.39 -1.16 9.31
N SER A 113 14.50 -0.31 8.30
CA SER A 113 13.56 0.80 8.08
C SER A 113 12.12 0.34 7.84
N LEU A 114 11.91 -0.71 7.03
CA LEU A 114 10.58 -1.27 6.76
C LEU A 114 10.13 -2.26 7.84
N GLY A 115 11.07 -3.08 8.35
CA GLY A 115 10.80 -4.14 9.32
C GLY A 115 10.36 -3.60 10.68
N LEU A 116 10.96 -2.50 11.15
CA LEU A 116 10.52 -1.85 12.40
C LEU A 116 9.12 -1.23 12.29
N GLY A 117 8.58 -1.04 11.08
CA GLY A 117 7.20 -0.59 10.86
C GLY A 117 6.15 -1.48 11.52
N VAL A 118 6.48 -2.76 11.76
CA VAL A 118 5.64 -3.73 12.47
C VAL A 118 5.32 -3.32 13.91
N PHE A 119 6.24 -2.60 14.58
CA PHE A 119 6.02 -2.10 15.93
C PHE A 119 5.32 -0.75 15.92
N VAL A 120 5.56 0.07 14.89
CA VAL A 120 4.96 1.40 14.74
C VAL A 120 3.46 1.32 14.51
N GLY A 121 2.96 0.36 13.73
CA GLY A 121 1.53 0.19 13.45
C GLY A 121 0.67 0.01 14.73
N PRO A 122 0.94 -1.00 15.57
CA PRO A 122 0.24 -1.22 16.84
C PRO A 122 0.39 -0.06 17.83
N LEU A 123 1.57 0.58 17.88
CA LEU A 123 1.79 1.77 18.70
C LEU A 123 0.90 2.92 18.24
N PHE A 124 0.79 3.14 16.93
CA PHE A 124 -0.08 4.14 16.34
C PHE A 124 -1.57 3.85 16.61
N ASP A 125 -1.98 2.59 16.52
CA ASP A 125 -3.35 2.14 16.80
C ASP A 125 -3.73 2.31 18.29
N THR A 126 -2.74 2.32 19.20
CA THR A 126 -2.96 2.38 20.66
C THR A 126 -2.87 3.78 21.25
N TYR A 127 -1.89 4.58 20.83
CA TYR A 127 -1.55 5.85 21.49
C TYR A 127 -2.21 7.10 20.86
N GLY A 128 -3.14 6.96 19.91
CA GLY A 128 -3.85 8.10 19.29
C GLY A 128 -4.55 9.06 20.29
N PRO A 129 -4.53 10.40 20.13
CA PRO A 129 -4.82 11.38 21.20
C PRO A 129 -6.28 11.87 21.24
N ARG A 130 -6.73 12.27 22.43
CA ARG A 130 -8.13 12.24 22.91
C ARG A 130 -9.05 13.42 22.57
N GLU A 131 -8.60 14.49 21.91
CA GLU A 131 -9.48 15.65 21.67
C GLU A 131 -9.57 15.93 20.16
N LEU A 132 -10.82 16.00 19.66
CA LEU A 132 -11.23 16.30 18.27
C LEU A 132 -11.45 15.11 17.29
N VAL A 133 -12.06 14.01 17.76
CA VAL A 133 -12.42 12.83 16.93
C VAL A 133 -13.66 13.02 16.05
N SER A 134 -14.43 14.11 16.16
CA SER A 134 -15.57 14.30 15.25
C SER A 134 -15.10 14.57 13.80
N ALA A 135 -14.13 15.47 13.56
CA ALA A 135 -13.83 15.95 12.20
C ALA A 135 -13.04 15.04 11.24
N GLY A 136 -12.63 13.84 11.65
CA GLY A 136 -11.71 12.97 10.87
C GLY A 136 -12.36 11.74 10.22
N SER A 137 -13.60 11.42 10.55
CA SER A 137 -14.19 10.09 10.32
C SER A 137 -14.66 9.83 8.88
N ALA A 138 -14.71 10.85 8.03
CA ALA A 138 -15.20 10.70 6.66
C ALA A 138 -14.40 11.52 5.65
N PHE A 139 -13.14 11.12 5.39
CA PHE A 139 -12.58 11.32 4.06
C PHE A 139 -13.43 10.49 3.08
N TYR A 140 -14.50 11.10 2.58
CA TYR A 140 -15.32 10.49 1.55
C TYR A 140 -14.45 10.36 0.29
N VAL A 141 -14.01 9.13 0.06
CA VAL A 141 -13.48 8.39 -1.10
C VAL A 141 -12.85 9.16 -2.29
N ALA A 142 -13.32 10.35 -2.67
CA ALA A 142 -12.86 11.11 -3.83
C ALA A 142 -11.60 11.98 -3.60
N ARG A 143 -11.29 12.38 -2.35
CA ARG A 143 -10.11 13.24 -2.03
C ARG A 143 -8.99 12.54 -1.25
N ALA A 144 -9.25 11.33 -0.73
CA ALA A 144 -8.25 10.54 0.00
C ALA A 144 -7.07 10.13 -0.89
N GLY A 145 -7.36 9.73 -2.15
CA GLY A 145 -6.33 9.39 -3.13
C GLY A 145 -5.42 10.57 -3.47
N MET A 146 -5.97 11.78 -3.56
CA MET A 146 -5.19 13.01 -3.77
C MET A 146 -4.31 13.37 -2.57
N ALA A 147 -4.85 13.29 -1.35
CA ALA A 147 -4.08 13.58 -0.13
C ALA A 147 -2.94 12.57 0.07
N LEU A 148 -3.21 11.28 -0.12
CA LEU A 148 -2.20 10.22 -0.03
C LEU A 148 -1.15 10.36 -1.14
N GLY A 149 -1.58 10.58 -2.38
CA GLY A 149 -0.69 10.81 -3.52
C GLY A 149 0.19 12.04 -3.32
N THR A 150 -0.36 13.12 -2.75
CA THR A 150 0.41 14.33 -2.40
C THR A 150 1.43 14.02 -1.31
N ALA A 151 1.03 13.41 -0.19
CA ALA A 151 1.98 13.03 0.87
C ALA A 151 3.10 12.12 0.32
N MET A 152 2.76 11.12 -0.48
CA MET A 152 3.71 10.19 -1.11
C MET A 152 4.59 10.85 -2.19
N ALA A 153 4.14 11.94 -2.82
CA ALA A 153 4.98 12.73 -3.71
C ALA A 153 6.23 13.26 -3.00
N GLY A 154 6.16 13.47 -1.68
CA GLY A 154 7.31 13.82 -0.82
C GLY A 154 8.44 12.80 -0.92
N ALA A 155 8.13 11.50 -0.91
CA ALA A 155 9.12 10.44 -1.11
C ALA A 155 9.83 10.54 -2.48
N GLY A 156 9.14 11.04 -3.51
CA GLY A 156 9.67 11.17 -4.87
C GLY A 156 10.59 12.37 -4.96
N LEU A 157 10.13 13.51 -4.43
CA LEU A 157 10.96 14.71 -4.32
C LEU A 157 12.21 14.47 -3.45
N GLY A 158 12.08 13.71 -2.36
CA GLY A 158 13.22 13.28 -1.55
C GLY A 158 14.22 12.47 -2.38
N GLY A 159 13.74 11.52 -3.18
CA GLY A 159 14.57 10.76 -4.11
C GLY A 159 15.21 11.60 -5.23
N VAL A 160 14.83 12.86 -5.40
CA VAL A 160 15.52 13.81 -6.29
C VAL A 160 16.55 14.62 -5.52
N VAL A 161 16.16 15.15 -4.35
CA VAL A 161 16.98 16.07 -3.56
C VAL A 161 18.18 15.38 -2.92
N PHE A 162 17.99 14.22 -2.30
CA PHE A 162 19.06 13.51 -1.59
C PHE A 162 20.22 13.05 -2.50
N PRO A 163 19.98 12.50 -3.71
CA PRO A 163 21.08 12.16 -4.63
C PRO A 163 21.93 13.36 -5.02
N PHE A 164 21.34 14.53 -5.22
CA PHE A 164 22.09 15.75 -5.54
C PHE A 164 22.89 16.25 -4.34
N ILE A 165 22.30 16.25 -3.14
CA ILE A 165 23.03 16.62 -1.91
C ILE A 165 24.23 15.69 -1.71
N LEU A 166 24.02 14.37 -1.81
CA LEU A 166 25.07 13.37 -1.67
C LEU A 166 26.17 13.57 -2.72
N LYS A 167 25.81 13.66 -4.01
CA LYS A 167 26.75 13.87 -5.10
C LYS A 167 27.57 15.16 -4.90
N GLY A 168 26.91 16.28 -4.63
CA GLY A 168 27.56 17.58 -4.47
C GLY A 168 28.43 17.65 -3.23
N ALA A 169 27.97 17.10 -2.10
CA ALA A 169 28.73 17.12 -0.87
C ALA A 169 29.94 16.19 -0.91
N PHE A 170 29.82 15.01 -1.52
CA PHE A 170 30.94 14.09 -1.67
C PHE A 170 32.03 14.63 -2.59
N ALA A 171 31.65 15.32 -3.67
CA ALA A 171 32.61 15.93 -4.59
C ALA A 171 33.39 17.11 -3.97
N ASN A 172 32.74 17.95 -3.16
CA ASN A 172 33.33 19.21 -2.69
C ASN A 172 33.83 19.18 -1.24
N LEU A 173 33.17 18.40 -0.37
CA LEU A 173 33.38 18.43 1.08
C LEU A 173 33.84 17.07 1.64
N GLY A 174 33.82 16.03 0.79
CA GLY A 174 34.15 14.66 1.15
C GLY A 174 33.04 13.94 1.93
N PHE A 175 33.24 12.64 2.13
CA PHE A 175 32.23 11.73 2.71
C PHE A 175 31.74 12.17 4.10
N LYS A 176 32.66 12.50 5.02
CA LYS A 176 32.32 12.83 6.43
C LYS A 176 31.39 14.03 6.52
N TRP A 177 31.68 15.12 5.82
CA TRP A 177 30.84 16.31 5.81
C TRP A 177 29.55 16.10 5.00
N GLY A 178 29.60 15.33 3.91
CA GLY A 178 28.39 14.96 3.17
C GLY A 178 27.37 14.23 4.02
N MET A 179 27.79 13.26 4.82
CA MET A 179 26.89 12.55 5.73
C MET A 179 26.33 13.46 6.84
N ARG A 180 27.13 14.41 7.36
CA ARG A 180 26.65 15.40 8.35
C ARG A 180 25.58 16.33 7.76
N ILE A 181 25.76 16.79 6.53
CA ILE A 181 24.78 17.65 5.84
C ILE A 181 23.47 16.89 5.65
N VAL A 182 23.53 15.64 5.17
CA VAL A 182 22.35 14.78 5.01
C VAL A 182 21.63 14.59 6.35
N ALA A 183 22.37 14.32 7.44
CA ALA A 183 21.78 14.19 8.77
C ALA A 183 21.08 15.47 9.25
N LEU A 184 21.68 16.65 9.02
CA LEU A 184 21.07 17.94 9.36
C LEU A 184 19.78 18.20 8.55
N VAL A 185 19.80 17.90 7.25
CA VAL A 185 18.61 18.05 6.39
C VAL A 185 17.49 17.13 6.87
N ILE A 186 17.79 15.87 7.20
CA ILE A 186 16.81 14.92 7.76
C ILE A 186 16.27 15.44 9.09
N MET A 187 17.13 15.93 9.98
CA MET A 187 16.71 16.47 11.28
C MET A 187 15.73 17.64 11.13
N VAL A 188 15.99 18.56 10.20
CA VAL A 188 15.10 19.71 9.92
C VAL A 188 13.77 19.24 9.33
N LEU A 189 13.81 18.36 8.32
CA LEU A 189 12.59 17.83 7.68
C LEU A 189 11.74 17.04 8.67
N CYS A 190 12.35 16.21 9.51
CA CYS A 190 11.68 15.46 10.57
C CYS A 190 11.10 16.41 11.63
N GLY A 191 11.86 17.39 12.12
CA GLY A 191 11.39 18.34 13.12
C GLY A 191 10.18 19.15 12.64
N LEU A 192 10.26 19.70 11.43
CA LEU A 192 9.14 20.43 10.81
C LEU A 192 7.95 19.51 10.53
N GLY A 193 8.20 18.32 9.99
CA GLY A 193 7.17 17.32 9.71
C GLY A 193 6.42 16.91 10.97
N SER A 194 7.14 16.58 12.05
CA SER A 194 6.57 16.22 13.35
C SER A 194 5.78 17.37 13.99
N PHE A 195 6.18 18.62 13.78
CA PHE A 195 5.42 19.78 14.27
C PHE A 195 4.10 19.99 13.50
N LEU A 196 4.10 19.72 12.20
CA LEU A 196 2.93 19.90 11.32
C LEU A 196 1.92 18.75 11.41
N VAL A 197 2.40 17.52 11.65
CA VAL A 197 1.53 16.35 11.81
C VAL A 197 0.90 16.34 13.20
N LYS A 198 -0.43 16.48 13.23
CA LYS A 198 -1.24 16.20 14.43
C LYS A 198 -2.02 14.91 14.21
N SER A 199 -1.83 13.92 15.09
CA SER A 199 -2.62 12.68 15.09
C SER A 199 -4.05 12.93 15.57
N ARG A 200 -5.05 12.33 14.92
CA ARG A 200 -6.49 12.60 15.13
C ARG A 200 -7.36 11.35 15.31
N LEU A 201 -6.76 10.19 15.54
CA LEU A 201 -7.49 8.91 15.56
C LEU A 201 -7.90 8.48 16.97
N PRO A 202 -9.06 7.79 17.12
CA PRO A 202 -9.54 7.28 18.41
C PRO A 202 -8.62 6.19 18.97
N LYS A 203 -8.52 6.09 20.30
CA LYS A 203 -7.70 5.09 21.01
C LYS A 203 -8.27 3.67 20.83
N GLY A 204 -7.46 2.76 20.28
CA GLY A 204 -7.69 1.32 20.32
C GLY A 204 -7.01 0.64 21.51
N GLN A 205 -7.35 -0.62 21.77
CA GLN A 205 -6.58 -1.49 22.66
C GLN A 205 -5.32 -1.98 21.94
N LEU A 206 -4.19 -2.09 22.66
CA LEU A 206 -2.95 -2.67 22.14
C LEU A 206 -3.20 -4.12 21.72
N LYS A 207 -3.30 -4.34 20.41
CA LYS A 207 -3.32 -5.69 19.83
C LYS A 207 -1.89 -6.17 19.57
N ALA A 208 -1.72 -7.48 19.44
CA ALA A 208 -0.43 -8.10 19.14
C ALA A 208 0.23 -7.43 17.92
N ALA A 209 1.55 -7.24 17.99
CA ALA A 209 2.27 -6.50 16.96
C ALA A 209 2.31 -7.21 15.60
N ILE A 210 2.21 -8.55 15.62
CA ILE A 210 2.18 -9.41 14.45
C ILE A 210 1.05 -10.41 14.65
N ASP A 211 0.11 -10.46 13.71
CA ASP A 211 -0.89 -11.53 13.65
C ASP A 211 -0.72 -12.35 12.37
N ILE A 212 -0.01 -13.46 12.49
CA ILE A 212 0.23 -14.42 11.41
C ILE A 212 -1.10 -15.01 10.89
N ARG A 213 -2.19 -14.96 11.69
CA ARG A 213 -3.51 -15.48 11.28
C ARG A 213 -4.07 -14.72 10.08
N CYS A 214 -3.60 -13.49 9.82
CA CYS A 214 -3.99 -12.72 8.63
C CYS A 214 -3.67 -13.48 7.33
N PHE A 215 -2.62 -14.31 7.32
CA PHE A 215 -2.25 -15.13 6.16
C PHE A 215 -3.16 -16.34 5.92
N LYS A 216 -4.15 -16.60 6.78
CA LYS A 216 -5.22 -17.57 6.48
C LYS A 216 -6.20 -17.05 5.44
N ASP A 217 -6.33 -15.73 5.28
CA ASP A 217 -7.12 -15.15 4.20
C ASP A 217 -6.31 -15.19 2.90
N SER A 218 -6.72 -16.05 1.97
CA SER A 218 -6.08 -16.22 0.66
C SER A 218 -5.89 -14.89 -0.08
N ARG A 219 -6.85 -13.96 0.03
CA ARG A 219 -6.80 -12.64 -0.63
C ARG A 219 -5.66 -11.79 -0.07
N PHE A 220 -5.54 -11.75 1.26
CA PHE A 220 -4.47 -11.02 1.93
C PHE A 220 -3.11 -11.64 1.67
N THR A 221 -3.02 -12.97 1.65
CA THR A 221 -1.77 -13.70 1.39
C THR A 221 -1.26 -13.45 -0.03
N LEU A 222 -2.11 -13.66 -1.05
CA LEU A 222 -1.74 -13.42 -2.44
C LEU A 222 -1.34 -11.96 -2.69
N LEU A 223 -2.08 -11.02 -2.10
CA LEU A 223 -1.75 -9.60 -2.18
C LEU A 223 -0.41 -9.30 -1.51
N SER A 224 -0.15 -9.86 -0.32
CA SER A 224 1.09 -9.63 0.42
C SER A 224 2.32 -10.17 -0.30
N PHE A 225 2.23 -11.37 -0.90
CA PHE A 225 3.31 -11.90 -1.74
C PHE A 225 3.47 -11.13 -3.06
N GLY A 226 2.38 -10.60 -3.62
CA GLY A 226 2.43 -9.69 -4.76
C GLY A 226 3.19 -8.39 -4.45
N ILE A 227 2.91 -7.78 -3.29
CA ILE A 227 3.64 -6.59 -2.80
C ILE A 227 5.09 -6.94 -2.48
N PHE A 228 5.36 -8.09 -1.83
CA PHE A 228 6.71 -8.57 -1.56
C PHE A 228 7.56 -8.66 -2.83
N THR A 229 7.03 -9.30 -3.88
CA THR A 229 7.75 -9.43 -5.17
C THR A 229 7.85 -8.11 -5.92
N LEU A 230 6.85 -7.23 -5.82
CA LEU A 230 6.89 -5.90 -6.40
C LEU A 230 7.98 -5.03 -5.77
N GLU A 231 8.00 -4.96 -4.44
CA GLU A 231 8.98 -4.17 -3.69
C GLU A 231 10.38 -4.78 -3.81
N LEU A 232 10.50 -6.11 -3.91
CA LEU A 232 11.77 -6.77 -4.24
C LEU A 232 12.37 -6.18 -5.52
N GLU A 233 11.56 -6.03 -6.57
CA GLU A 233 12.05 -5.48 -7.83
C GLU A 233 12.29 -3.96 -7.77
N VAL A 234 11.36 -3.20 -7.20
CA VAL A 234 11.47 -1.73 -7.15
C VAL A 234 12.74 -1.31 -6.40
N PHE A 235 13.00 -1.92 -5.23
CA PHE A 235 14.20 -1.63 -4.45
C PHE A 235 15.46 -2.23 -5.08
N ALA A 236 15.39 -3.38 -5.75
CA ALA A 236 16.51 -3.90 -6.52
C ALA A 236 16.92 -2.92 -7.63
N LEU A 237 15.97 -2.46 -8.44
CA LEU A 237 16.25 -1.52 -9.51
C LEU A 237 16.79 -0.22 -8.93
N ILE A 238 16.03 0.48 -8.08
CA ILE A 238 16.44 1.79 -7.54
C ILE A 238 17.80 1.71 -6.83
N GLY A 239 18.03 0.65 -6.06
CA GLY A 239 19.29 0.44 -5.33
C GLY A 239 20.48 0.13 -6.24
N LEU A 240 20.29 -0.66 -7.29
CA LEU A 240 21.39 -1.08 -8.16
C LEU A 240 21.57 -0.19 -9.38
N TYR A 241 20.61 0.68 -9.71
CA TYR A 241 20.60 1.40 -10.98
C TYR A 241 21.85 2.26 -11.21
N PRO A 242 22.36 3.04 -10.23
CA PRO A 242 23.62 3.77 -10.40
C PRO A 242 24.82 2.84 -10.63
N THR A 243 24.92 1.74 -9.87
CA THR A 243 25.99 0.73 -10.02
C THR A 243 25.89 0.02 -11.38
N TYR A 244 24.68 -0.29 -11.85
CA TYR A 244 24.40 -0.86 -13.16
C TYR A 244 24.88 0.06 -14.28
N VAL A 245 24.54 1.35 -14.22
CA VAL A 245 24.98 2.35 -15.21
C VAL A 245 26.51 2.51 -15.19
N ALA A 246 27.12 2.52 -14.00
CA ALA A 246 28.58 2.56 -13.88
C ALA A 246 29.25 1.32 -14.50
N LYS A 247 28.69 0.12 -14.30
CA LYS A 247 29.20 -1.13 -14.90
C LYS A 247 29.06 -1.17 -16.43
N LEU A 248 28.16 -0.39 -17.03
CA LEU A 248 28.10 -0.21 -18.48
C LEU A 248 29.22 0.69 -19.04
N GLY A 249 30.08 1.26 -18.18
CA GLY A 249 31.18 2.14 -18.56
C GLY A 249 30.84 3.63 -18.52
N TYR A 250 29.64 4.00 -18.06
CA TYR A 250 29.23 5.39 -17.91
C TYR A 250 29.76 6.03 -16.63
N SER A 251 29.93 7.35 -16.63
CA SER A 251 30.34 8.07 -15.42
C SER A 251 29.28 7.96 -14.32
N ALA A 252 29.71 8.00 -13.05
CA ALA A 252 28.81 8.00 -11.89
C ALA A 252 27.76 9.12 -11.94
N SER A 253 28.08 10.25 -12.60
CA SER A 253 27.13 11.35 -12.82
C SER A 253 25.92 10.92 -13.64
N VAL A 254 26.10 10.09 -14.65
CA VAL A 254 25.00 9.61 -15.50
C VAL A 254 24.06 8.72 -14.68
N GLY A 255 24.60 7.81 -13.86
CA GLY A 255 23.80 6.97 -12.97
C GLY A 255 22.97 7.77 -11.95
N VAL A 256 23.53 8.86 -11.43
CA VAL A 256 22.78 9.78 -10.55
C VAL A 256 21.68 10.51 -11.33
N TYR A 257 21.97 11.02 -12.54
CA TYR A 257 20.98 11.75 -13.33
C TYR A 257 19.82 10.88 -13.81
N THR A 258 20.07 9.64 -14.23
CA THR A 258 19.02 8.71 -14.62
C THR A 258 18.13 8.34 -13.42
N LEU A 259 18.72 8.11 -12.24
CA LEU A 259 17.97 7.89 -11.00
C LEU A 259 17.11 9.11 -10.61
N VAL A 260 17.65 10.32 -10.77
CA VAL A 260 16.90 11.57 -10.53
C VAL A 260 15.69 11.65 -11.47
N VAL A 261 15.87 11.39 -12.77
CA VAL A 261 14.77 11.40 -13.75
C VAL A 261 13.70 10.37 -13.36
N LEU A 262 14.12 9.18 -12.94
CA LEU A 262 13.21 8.15 -12.43
C LEU A 262 12.39 8.68 -11.24
N ASN A 263 13.02 9.32 -10.26
CA ASN A 263 12.33 9.85 -9.08
C ASN A 263 11.43 11.06 -9.36
N VAL A 264 11.78 11.92 -10.33
CA VAL A 264 10.90 13.00 -10.82
C VAL A 264 9.62 12.40 -11.42
N CYS A 265 9.77 11.44 -12.34
CA CYS A 265 8.62 10.79 -12.96
C CYS A 265 7.82 9.97 -11.95
N SER A 266 8.47 9.39 -10.94
CA SER A 266 7.84 8.73 -9.80
C SER A 266 6.96 9.67 -8.99
N CYS A 267 7.43 10.89 -8.72
CA CYS A 267 6.62 11.94 -8.08
C CYS A 267 5.34 12.22 -8.88
N ILE A 268 5.47 12.37 -10.21
CA ILE A 268 4.33 12.59 -11.10
C ILE A 268 3.36 11.39 -11.07
N GLY A 269 3.89 10.16 -11.14
CA GLY A 269 3.12 8.93 -11.07
C GLY A 269 2.26 8.84 -9.80
N ARG A 270 2.85 9.19 -8.65
CA ARG A 270 2.15 9.22 -7.34
C ARG A 270 0.96 10.17 -7.30
N LEU A 271 1.08 11.34 -7.94
CA LEU A 271 0.03 12.34 -7.99
C LEU A 271 -1.13 11.93 -8.94
N ILE A 272 -0.83 11.21 -10.01
CA ILE A 272 -1.80 10.82 -11.04
C ILE A 272 -2.51 9.51 -10.66
N ALA A 273 -1.76 8.51 -10.21
CA ALA A 273 -2.25 7.14 -10.05
C ALA A 273 -3.43 7.03 -9.08
N GLY A 274 -3.45 7.81 -8.00
CA GLY A 274 -4.57 7.83 -7.05
C GLY A 274 -5.89 8.16 -7.74
N ARG A 275 -5.92 9.19 -8.60
CA ARG A 275 -7.13 9.61 -9.32
C ARG A 275 -7.58 8.60 -10.37
N VAL A 276 -6.62 7.99 -11.07
CA VAL A 276 -6.90 6.98 -12.09
C VAL A 276 -7.43 5.70 -11.42
N ALA A 277 -6.81 5.28 -10.31
CA ALA A 277 -7.22 4.13 -9.51
C ALA A 277 -8.63 4.29 -8.94
N ASP A 278 -8.98 5.48 -8.45
CA ASP A 278 -10.33 5.76 -7.96
C ASP A 278 -11.39 5.63 -9.08
N ARG A 279 -11.03 5.86 -10.36
CA ARG A 279 -11.96 5.75 -11.50
C ARG A 279 -12.06 4.33 -12.08
N TYR A 280 -10.95 3.61 -12.22
CA TYR A 280 -10.87 2.34 -12.96
C TYR A 280 -10.71 1.09 -12.07
N GLY A 281 -10.60 1.27 -10.75
CA GLY A 281 -10.29 0.20 -9.79
C GLY A 281 -8.80 0.20 -9.46
N ARG A 282 -8.48 0.02 -8.17
CA ARG A 282 -7.12 0.15 -7.64
C ARG A 282 -6.24 -1.01 -8.09
N LEU A 283 -6.75 -2.25 -8.03
CA LEU A 283 -6.01 -3.43 -8.49
C LEU A 283 -5.86 -3.46 -10.01
N ASN A 284 -6.89 -3.04 -10.76
CA ASN A 284 -6.82 -3.00 -12.23
C ASN A 284 -5.73 -2.04 -12.69
N VAL A 285 -5.69 -0.83 -12.12
CA VAL A 285 -4.68 0.18 -12.46
C VAL A 285 -3.29 -0.28 -12.04
N LEU A 286 -3.15 -0.90 -10.86
CA LEU A 286 -1.88 -1.46 -10.41
C LEU A 286 -1.33 -2.49 -11.40
N ILE A 287 -2.15 -3.46 -11.84
CA ILE A 287 -1.74 -4.50 -12.81
C ILE A 287 -1.28 -3.88 -14.14
N VAL A 288 -2.02 -2.91 -14.67
CA VAL A 288 -1.66 -2.23 -15.94
C VAL A 288 -0.33 -1.49 -15.83
N LEU A 289 -0.08 -0.84 -14.68
CA LEU A 289 1.17 -0.12 -14.46
C LEU A 289 2.36 -1.07 -14.29
N ILE A 290 2.17 -2.22 -13.61
CA ILE A 290 3.20 -3.26 -13.49
C ILE A 290 3.52 -3.84 -14.87
N LEU A 291 2.51 -4.16 -15.68
CA LEU A 291 2.71 -4.60 -17.06
C LEU A 291 3.44 -3.56 -17.92
N SER A 292 3.13 -2.28 -17.73
CA SER A 292 3.81 -1.18 -18.42
C SER A 292 5.29 -1.09 -18.01
N ALA A 293 5.60 -1.33 -16.72
CA ALA A 293 6.98 -1.41 -16.24
C ALA A 293 7.71 -2.63 -16.83
N VAL A 294 7.08 -3.81 -16.88
CA VAL A 294 7.62 -5.01 -17.55
C VAL A 294 7.98 -4.70 -19.01
N LEU A 295 7.07 -4.07 -19.75
CA LEU A 295 7.32 -3.68 -21.14
C LEU A 295 8.50 -2.70 -21.23
N SER A 296 8.59 -1.71 -20.34
CA SER A 296 9.72 -0.78 -20.32
C SER A 296 11.07 -1.49 -20.11
N ILE A 297 11.12 -2.54 -19.27
CA ILE A 297 12.32 -3.34 -19.04
C ILE A 297 12.69 -4.13 -20.32
N PHE A 298 11.76 -4.91 -20.86
CA PHE A 298 12.08 -5.82 -21.97
C PHE A 298 12.18 -5.14 -23.34
N VAL A 299 11.46 -4.05 -23.57
CA VAL A 299 11.43 -3.34 -24.86
C VAL A 299 12.49 -2.25 -24.94
N ILE A 300 12.85 -1.62 -23.80
CA ILE A 300 13.77 -0.48 -23.78
C ILE A 300 15.08 -0.87 -23.13
N LEU A 301 15.05 -1.23 -21.84
CA LEU A 301 16.28 -1.45 -21.08
C LEU A 301 17.08 -2.66 -21.58
N PHE A 302 16.40 -3.78 -21.85
CA PHE A 302 17.06 -5.02 -22.27
C PHE A 302 17.82 -4.87 -23.62
N PRO A 303 17.19 -4.42 -24.72
CA PRO A 303 17.88 -4.29 -26.01
C PRO A 303 18.78 -3.04 -26.09
N PHE A 304 18.45 -1.94 -25.41
CA PHE A 304 19.11 -0.64 -25.63
C PHE A 304 19.88 -0.10 -24.42
N SER A 305 20.20 -0.93 -23.43
CA SER A 305 20.98 -0.54 -22.22
C SER A 305 22.28 0.21 -22.51
N HIS A 306 22.93 -0.07 -23.64
CA HIS A 306 24.17 0.61 -24.05
C HIS A 306 23.95 1.99 -24.68
N HIS A 307 22.71 2.45 -24.89
CA HIS A 307 22.43 3.78 -25.44
C HIS A 307 21.96 4.73 -24.34
N MET A 308 22.71 5.82 -24.12
CA MET A 308 22.34 6.84 -23.11
C MET A 308 20.89 7.33 -23.21
N PRO A 309 20.34 7.68 -24.40
CA PRO A 309 18.96 8.14 -24.48
C PRO A 309 17.95 7.09 -24.01
N ALA A 310 18.21 5.81 -24.27
CA ALA A 310 17.33 4.72 -23.84
C ALA A 310 17.28 4.59 -22.31
N LEU A 311 18.40 4.83 -21.61
CA LEU A 311 18.42 4.84 -20.14
C LEU A 311 17.54 5.94 -19.56
N TYR A 312 17.56 7.15 -20.14
CA TYR A 312 16.70 8.26 -19.70
C TYR A 312 15.22 8.01 -20.02
N ILE A 313 14.91 7.49 -21.22
CA ILE A 313 13.53 7.15 -21.60
C ILE A 313 12.98 6.04 -20.68
N PHE A 314 13.78 5.01 -20.43
CA PHE A 314 13.44 3.96 -19.48
C PHE A 314 13.20 4.54 -18.09
N SER A 315 14.11 5.38 -17.58
CA SER A 315 13.98 6.03 -16.27
C SER A 315 12.67 6.81 -16.15
N ALA A 316 12.29 7.56 -17.19
CA ALA A 316 11.06 8.34 -17.19
C ALA A 316 9.80 7.44 -17.16
N LEU A 317 9.74 6.43 -18.04
CA LEU A 317 8.58 5.53 -18.15
C LEU A 317 8.43 4.63 -16.92
N TYR A 318 9.52 3.99 -16.49
CA TYR A 318 9.55 3.17 -15.30
C TYR A 318 9.30 4.00 -14.04
N GLY A 319 9.86 5.22 -13.96
CA GLY A 319 9.61 6.16 -12.87
C GLY A 319 8.13 6.44 -12.69
N LEU A 320 7.42 6.76 -13.78
CA LEU A 320 5.97 7.00 -13.76
C LEU A 320 5.18 5.79 -13.22
N CYS A 321 5.59 4.57 -13.61
CA CYS A 321 4.96 3.33 -13.14
C CYS A 321 5.27 3.06 -11.66
N SER A 322 6.56 3.06 -11.29
CA SER A 322 7.05 2.71 -9.94
C SER A 322 6.53 3.61 -8.83
N GLY A 323 6.40 4.92 -9.09
CA GLY A 323 5.82 5.83 -8.10
C GLY A 323 4.40 5.42 -7.70
N SER A 324 3.63 4.96 -8.67
CA SER A 324 2.25 4.54 -8.50
C SER A 324 2.11 3.28 -7.65
N PHE A 325 3.08 2.35 -7.73
CA PHE A 325 3.09 1.09 -6.96
C PHE A 325 3.08 1.35 -5.45
N ILE A 326 4.03 2.19 -5.00
CA ILE A 326 4.22 2.52 -3.58
C ILE A 326 3.00 3.23 -3.00
N SER A 327 2.27 4.00 -3.82
CA SER A 327 1.05 4.69 -3.37
C SER A 327 -0.19 3.79 -3.34
N LEU A 328 -0.24 2.74 -4.17
CA LEU A 328 -1.40 1.86 -4.29
C LEU A 328 -1.33 0.65 -3.37
N ALA A 329 -0.14 0.14 -3.05
CA ALA A 329 0.04 -1.04 -2.18
C ALA A 329 -0.67 -0.92 -0.81
N PRO A 330 -0.54 0.19 -0.04
CA PRO A 330 -1.26 0.35 1.23
C PRO A 330 -2.79 0.34 1.05
N VAL A 331 -3.25 0.85 -0.10
CA VAL A 331 -4.68 0.97 -0.37
C VAL A 331 -5.29 -0.37 -0.77
N CYS A 332 -4.57 -1.17 -1.54
CA CYS A 332 -4.97 -2.55 -1.84
C CYS A 332 -5.08 -3.39 -0.56
N ILE A 333 -4.13 -3.23 0.39
CA ILE A 333 -4.18 -3.90 1.69
C ILE A 333 -5.44 -3.50 2.45
N ARG A 334 -5.78 -2.20 2.44
CA ARG A 334 -6.99 -1.68 3.08
C ARG A 334 -8.28 -2.27 2.50
N GLN A 335 -8.34 -2.58 1.20
CA GLN A 335 -9.54 -3.14 0.56
C GLN A 335 -9.85 -4.58 0.99
N VAL A 336 -8.80 -5.38 1.25
CA VAL A 336 -8.94 -6.77 1.71
C VAL A 336 -8.96 -6.89 3.23
N SER A 337 -8.97 -5.76 3.94
CA SER A 337 -8.81 -5.68 5.40
C SER A 337 -9.98 -5.02 6.09
N ASN A 338 -10.38 -5.55 7.24
CA ASN A 338 -11.35 -4.90 8.10
C ASN A 338 -10.77 -3.60 8.67
N ALA A 339 -11.59 -2.54 8.76
CA ALA A 339 -11.15 -1.23 9.21
C ALA A 339 -10.43 -1.22 10.56
N LYS A 340 -10.82 -2.13 11.47
CA LYS A 340 -10.26 -2.28 12.83
C LYS A 340 -8.89 -2.97 12.88
N GLU A 341 -8.38 -3.46 11.75
CA GLU A 341 -7.14 -4.26 11.67
C GLU A 341 -6.18 -3.76 10.59
N ILE A 342 -6.47 -2.62 9.95
CA ILE A 342 -5.65 -2.09 8.83
C ILE A 342 -4.20 -1.87 9.27
N GLY A 343 -3.96 -1.23 10.41
CA GLY A 343 -2.62 -0.93 10.91
C GLY A 343 -1.80 -2.19 11.16
N MET A 344 -2.37 -3.16 11.87
CA MET A 344 -1.76 -4.47 12.13
C MET A 344 -1.48 -5.27 10.84
N ARG A 345 -2.44 -5.33 9.90
CA ARG A 345 -2.26 -6.04 8.62
C ARG A 345 -1.23 -5.36 7.72
N PHE A 346 -1.21 -4.03 7.70
CA PHE A 346 -0.19 -3.25 7.02
C PHE A 346 1.20 -3.53 7.60
N GLY A 347 1.35 -3.45 8.93
CA GLY A 347 2.62 -3.75 9.62
C GLY A 347 3.09 -5.19 9.38
N THR A 348 2.18 -6.16 9.42
CA THR A 348 2.49 -7.58 9.14
C THR A 348 2.95 -7.78 7.69
N CYS A 349 2.28 -7.13 6.72
CA CYS A 349 2.66 -7.19 5.31
C CYS A 349 4.05 -6.55 5.08
N TYR A 350 4.31 -5.36 5.63
CA TYR A 350 5.60 -4.69 5.45
C TYR A 350 6.74 -5.34 6.24
N CYS A 351 6.44 -6.06 7.32
CA CYS A 351 7.39 -6.96 7.96
C CYS A 351 7.80 -8.13 7.06
N LEU A 352 6.90 -8.64 6.22
CA LEU A 352 7.25 -9.63 5.20
C LEU A 352 8.08 -8.98 4.07
N VAL A 353 7.65 -7.82 3.58
CA VAL A 353 8.34 -7.05 2.53
C VAL A 353 9.77 -6.68 2.90
N SER A 354 10.06 -6.41 4.18
CA SER A 354 11.42 -6.05 4.60
C SER A 354 12.44 -7.14 4.20
N PHE A 355 12.09 -8.42 4.28
CA PHE A 355 12.95 -9.52 3.85
C PHE A 355 13.27 -9.48 2.35
N ALA A 356 12.32 -9.07 1.50
CA ALA A 356 12.61 -8.83 0.07
C ALA A 356 13.67 -7.74 -0.09
N THR A 357 13.50 -6.62 0.63
CA THR A 357 14.44 -5.49 0.53
C THR A 357 15.84 -5.83 1.07
N LEU A 358 15.94 -6.73 2.05
CA LEU A 358 17.20 -7.22 2.60
C LEU A 358 18.05 -7.93 1.54
N ILE A 359 17.41 -8.81 0.75
CA ILE A 359 18.11 -9.70 -0.18
C ILE A 359 18.29 -9.09 -1.56
N CYS A 360 17.41 -8.17 -1.98
CA CYS A 360 17.33 -7.75 -3.38
C CYS A 360 18.59 -7.03 -3.89
N ILE A 361 19.19 -6.16 -3.07
CA ILE A 361 20.38 -5.39 -3.44
C ILE A 361 21.64 -6.28 -3.45
N PRO A 362 21.95 -7.08 -2.41
CA PRO A 362 23.09 -8.01 -2.46
C PRO A 362 23.01 -9.02 -3.60
N VAL A 363 21.83 -9.64 -3.81
CA VAL A 363 21.62 -10.64 -4.86
C VAL A 363 21.81 -10.03 -6.24
N GLY A 364 21.21 -8.86 -6.50
CA GLY A 364 21.38 -8.19 -7.77
C GLY A 364 22.80 -7.65 -7.98
N GLY A 365 23.51 -7.26 -6.91
CA GLY A 365 24.92 -6.88 -6.95
C GLY A 365 25.84 -8.06 -7.31
N GLU A 366 25.64 -9.21 -6.68
CA GLU A 366 26.38 -10.44 -7.01
C GLU A 366 26.13 -10.88 -8.45
N MET A 367 24.87 -10.86 -8.87
CA MET A 367 24.48 -11.23 -10.22
C MET A 367 25.06 -10.27 -11.27
N LEU A 368 25.13 -8.98 -10.96
CA LEU A 368 25.76 -7.97 -11.81
C LEU A 368 27.26 -8.23 -12.00
N GLU A 369 27.96 -8.70 -10.96
CA GLU A 369 29.39 -9.01 -11.03
C GLU A 369 29.70 -10.34 -11.72
N LYS A 370 29.00 -11.42 -11.36
CA LYS A 370 29.33 -12.77 -11.83
C LYS A 370 28.74 -13.09 -13.19
N VAL A 371 27.54 -12.58 -13.47
CA VAL A 371 26.73 -13.01 -14.63
C VAL A 371 26.51 -11.87 -15.63
N GLY A 372 26.61 -10.62 -15.17
CA GLY A 372 26.65 -9.43 -16.02
C GLY A 372 25.31 -8.70 -16.15
N SER A 373 25.38 -7.50 -16.74
CA SER A 373 24.29 -6.53 -16.79
C SER A 373 23.02 -7.05 -17.48
N ARG A 374 23.14 -7.84 -18.55
CA ARG A 374 21.97 -8.37 -19.29
C ARG A 374 21.10 -9.28 -18.43
N ILE A 375 21.70 -10.15 -17.62
CA ILE A 375 20.96 -11.12 -16.82
C ILE A 375 20.28 -10.45 -15.63
N VAL A 376 20.89 -9.39 -15.08
CA VAL A 376 20.23 -8.52 -14.08
C VAL A 376 18.94 -7.93 -14.63
N VAL A 377 18.94 -7.43 -15.87
CA VAL A 377 17.75 -6.86 -16.51
C VAL A 377 16.65 -7.91 -16.70
N VAL A 378 17.02 -9.12 -17.14
CA VAL A 378 16.07 -10.24 -17.29
C VAL A 378 15.47 -10.64 -15.94
N TRP A 379 16.29 -10.74 -14.91
CA TRP A 379 15.83 -11.06 -13.55
C TRP A 379 14.83 -10.01 -13.04
N LEU A 380 15.12 -8.72 -13.17
CA LEU A 380 14.19 -7.65 -12.79
C LEU A 380 12.84 -7.80 -13.51
N GLY A 381 12.87 -8.02 -14.83
CA GLY A 381 11.66 -8.26 -15.62
C GLY A 381 10.88 -9.51 -15.20
N CYS A 382 11.58 -10.61 -14.90
CA CYS A 382 10.97 -11.86 -14.43
C CYS A 382 10.33 -11.70 -13.04
N VAL A 383 10.97 -10.95 -12.12
CA VAL A 383 10.39 -10.67 -10.81
C VAL A 383 9.09 -9.84 -10.95
N LEU A 384 9.05 -8.84 -11.83
CA LEU A 384 7.81 -8.10 -12.10
C LEU A 384 6.73 -8.95 -12.78
N LEU A 385 7.09 -9.88 -13.66
CA LEU A 385 6.13 -10.84 -14.24
C LEU A 385 5.53 -11.76 -13.17
N CYS A 386 6.35 -12.21 -12.22
CA CYS A 386 5.89 -12.96 -11.05
C CYS A 386 4.93 -12.11 -10.22
N SER A 387 5.29 -10.86 -9.93
CA SER A 387 4.42 -9.92 -9.20
C SER A 387 3.09 -9.69 -9.93
N THR A 388 3.12 -9.46 -11.24
CA THR A 388 1.92 -9.33 -12.08
C THR A 388 1.01 -10.55 -11.94
N SER A 389 1.59 -11.75 -12.02
CA SER A 389 0.85 -13.01 -11.89
C SER A 389 0.18 -13.12 -10.52
N LEU A 390 0.90 -12.78 -9.44
CA LEU A 390 0.35 -12.77 -8.09
C LEU A 390 -0.78 -11.76 -7.93
N PHE A 391 -0.67 -10.55 -8.49
CA PHE A 391 -1.76 -9.56 -8.46
C PHE A 391 -2.97 -9.97 -9.31
N LEU A 392 -2.76 -10.63 -10.45
CA LEU A 392 -3.85 -11.22 -11.25
C LEU A 392 -4.60 -12.30 -10.48
N ILE A 393 -3.88 -13.18 -9.78
CA ILE A 393 -4.47 -14.23 -8.93
C ILE A 393 -5.15 -13.61 -7.71
N ALA A 394 -4.56 -12.59 -7.08
CA ALA A 394 -5.16 -11.85 -5.97
C ALA A 394 -6.47 -11.17 -6.40
N ARG A 395 -6.50 -10.56 -7.58
CA ARG A 395 -7.72 -10.00 -8.18
C ARG A 395 -8.76 -11.08 -8.41
N TRP A 396 -8.37 -12.24 -8.94
CA TRP A 396 -9.28 -13.36 -9.16
C TRP A 396 -9.87 -13.89 -7.84
N ALA A 397 -9.06 -13.99 -6.79
CA ALA A 397 -9.50 -14.37 -5.45
C ALA A 397 -10.44 -13.33 -4.83
N CYS A 398 -10.25 -12.03 -5.11
CA CYS A 398 -11.17 -10.97 -4.66
C CYS A 398 -12.54 -11.04 -5.36
N LEU A 399 -12.65 -11.73 -6.49
CA LEU A 399 -13.91 -11.94 -7.23
C LEU A 399 -14.51 -13.33 -6.99
N ASP A 400 -14.19 -13.96 -5.85
CA ASP A 400 -14.61 -15.33 -5.52
C ASP A 400 -14.30 -16.34 -6.64
N TYR A 401 -13.13 -16.17 -7.27
CA TYR A 401 -12.67 -16.98 -8.39
C TYR A 401 -13.58 -16.92 -9.64
N LYS A 402 -14.33 -15.82 -9.81
CA LYS A 402 -15.15 -15.55 -11.01
C LYS A 402 -14.58 -14.40 -11.82
N TRP A 403 -14.14 -14.66 -13.04
CA TRP A 403 -13.45 -13.65 -13.84
C TRP A 403 -14.43 -12.66 -14.50
N HIS A 404 -14.43 -11.41 -14.04
CA HIS A 404 -15.22 -10.33 -14.63
C HIS A 404 -14.33 -9.12 -14.95
N TRP A 405 -14.24 -8.75 -16.23
CA TRP A 405 -13.36 -7.68 -16.70
C TRP A 405 -13.82 -6.27 -16.30
N ARG A 406 -15.12 -6.07 -16.09
CA ARG A 406 -15.71 -4.73 -15.86
C ARG A 406 -15.83 -4.34 -14.39
N ILE A 407 -15.52 -5.26 -13.47
CA ILE A 407 -15.63 -4.99 -12.03
C ILE A 407 -14.42 -4.16 -11.58
N LYS A 408 -14.72 -3.04 -10.92
CA LYS A 408 -13.74 -2.16 -10.30
C LYS A 408 -13.42 -2.72 -8.92
N ILE A 409 -12.19 -3.18 -8.74
CA ILE A 409 -11.64 -3.60 -7.45
C ILE A 409 -10.51 -2.64 -7.11
#